data_AF-A0A6I0S2E2-F1
#
_entry.id   AF-A0A6I0S2E2-F1
#
_cell.length_a   1.000
_cell.length_b   1.000
_cell.length_c   1.000
_cell.angle_alpha   90.00
_cell.angle_beta   90.00
_cell.angle_gamma   90.00
#
_symmetry.space_group_name_H-M   'P 1'
#
loop_
_entity.id
_entity.type
_entity.pdbx_description
1 polymer ?
#
loop_
_entity_poly.entity_id
_entity_poly.type
_entity_poly.pdbx_seq_one_letter_code
_entity_poly.pdbx_strand_id
1 'polypeptide(L)' 'MNNILKLRFFRLLSEYSQQQAPVLDFTEAIEELAKHLADISMNEQDYSILLRYFSFGLNRLKSYRVQFEQGENCTITTY' A
#
# COMPACT_ATOMS: atom_id res chain seq x y z
N MET A 1 -10.72 -6.70 -5.93
CA MET A 1 -10.62 -7.80 -6.94
C MET A 1 -11.72 -7.77 -8.01
N ASN A 2 -13.00 -7.52 -7.68
CA ASN A 2 -14.11 -7.56 -8.67
C ASN A 2 -14.06 -6.53 -9.82
N ASN A 3 -13.19 -5.52 -9.78
CA ASN A 3 -13.03 -4.56 -10.88
C ASN A 3 -12.02 -5.00 -11.96
N ILE A 4 -11.04 -5.85 -11.62
CA ILE A 4 -9.98 -6.24 -12.57
C ILE A 4 -10.54 -7.09 -13.72
N LEU A 5 -11.48 -7.98 -13.41
CA LEU A 5 -12.15 -8.83 -14.41
C LEU A 5 -13.07 -8.06 -15.38
N LYS A 6 -13.37 -6.79 -15.08
CA LYS A 6 -14.16 -5.92 -15.97
C LYS A 6 -13.30 -5.17 -16.99
N LEU A 7 -11.97 -5.24 -16.89
CA LEU A 7 -11.06 -4.54 -17.79
C LEU A 7 -11.14 -5.10 -19.21
N ARG A 8 -10.92 -4.21 -20.17
CA ARG A 8 -10.98 -4.52 -21.60
C ARG A 8 -10.08 -5.70 -21.96
N PHE A 9 -8.94 -5.83 -21.30
CA PHE A 9 -7.99 -6.94 -21.50
C PHE A 9 -8.63 -8.32 -21.34
N PHE A 10 -9.32 -8.57 -20.23
CA PHE A 10 -9.95 -9.87 -19.96
C PHE A 10 -11.16 -10.13 -20.85
N ARG A 11 -11.88 -9.07 -21.24
CA ARG A 11 -12.97 -9.16 -22.22
C ARG A 11 -12.44 -9.54 -23.60
N LEU A 12 -11.39 -8.87 -24.08
CA LEU A 12 -10.76 -9.15 -25.38
C LEU A 12 -10.17 -10.56 -25.43
N LEU A 13 -9.55 -11.04 -24.35
CA LEU A 13 -9.09 -12.44 -24.27
C LEU A 13 -10.24 -13.45 -24.38
N SER A 14 -11.42 -13.15 -23.81
CA SER A 14 -12.60 -14.01 -23.94
C SER A 14 -13.20 -13.98 -25.35
N GLU A 15 -13.11 -12.84 -26.04
CA GLU A 15 -13.66 -12.63 -27.38
C GLU A 15 -12.73 -13.15 -28.49
N TYR A 16 -11.41 -13.23 -28.22
CA TYR A 16 -10.40 -13.69 -29.18
C TYR A 16 -10.60 -15.14 -29.67
N SER A 17 -11.28 -15.97 -28.87
CA SER A 17 -11.70 -17.32 -29.26
C SER A 17 -12.67 -17.32 -30.46
N GLN A 18 -13.44 -16.24 -30.64
CA GLN A 18 -14.51 -16.14 -31.65
C GLN A 18 -14.18 -15.21 -32.82
N GLN A 19 -13.31 -14.21 -32.63
CA GLN A 19 -12.90 -13.29 -33.69
C GLN A 19 -11.47 -12.80 -33.47
N GLN A 20 -10.72 -12.61 -34.56
CA GLN A 20 -9.38 -12.02 -34.53
C GLN A 20 -9.51 -10.55 -34.16
N ALA A 21 -9.48 -10.25 -32.86
CA ALA A 21 -9.54 -8.87 -32.37
C ALA A 21 -8.35 -8.08 -32.93
N PRO A 22 -8.53 -6.81 -33.32
CA PRO A 22 -7.46 -6.02 -33.90
C PRO A 22 -6.35 -5.80 -32.87
N VAL A 23 -5.10 -5.94 -33.30
CA VAL A 23 -3.88 -5.86 -32.47
C VAL A 23 -3.78 -4.53 -31.69
N LEU A 24 -4.38 -3.47 -32.22
CA LEU A 24 -4.42 -2.15 -31.59
C LEU A 24 -5.23 -2.16 -30.28
N ASP A 25 -6.37 -2.84 -30.25
CA ASP A 25 -7.25 -2.92 -29.07
C ASP A 25 -6.57 -3.66 -27.91
N PHE A 26 -5.77 -4.68 -28.23
CA PHE A 26 -4.97 -5.39 -27.22
C PHE A 26 -3.87 -4.51 -26.61
N THR A 27 -3.27 -3.64 -27.40
CA THR A 27 -2.19 -2.75 -26.93
C THR A 27 -2.75 -1.74 -25.92
N GLU A 28 -3.89 -1.11 -26.23
CA GLU A 28 -4.56 -0.20 -25.30
C GLU A 28 -5.04 -0.92 -24.03
N ALA A 29 -5.55 -2.14 -24.17
CA ALA A 29 -6.01 -2.93 -23.03
C ALA A 29 -4.88 -3.35 -22.07
N ILE A 30 -3.69 -3.61 -22.61
CA ILE A 30 -2.49 -3.90 -21.80
C ILE A 30 -2.03 -2.64 -21.04
N GLU A 31 -2.06 -1.46 -21.66
CA GLU A 31 -1.74 -0.21 -20.96
C GLU A 31 -2.74 0.11 -19.84
N GLU A 32 -4.03 -0.11 -20.07
CA GLU A 32 -5.08 0.06 -19.06
C GLU A 32 -4.85 -0.88 -17.86
N LEU A 33 -4.51 -2.15 -18.13
CA LEU A 33 -4.17 -3.12 -17.09
C LEU A 33 -2.93 -2.70 -16.30
N ALA A 34 -1.88 -2.23 -16.98
CA ALA A 34 -0.63 -1.80 -16.33
C ALA A 34 -0.86 -0.60 -15.39
N LYS A 35 -1.67 0.39 -15.80
CA LYS A 35 -2.04 1.54 -14.94
C LYS A 35 -2.80 1.08 -13.71
N HIS A 36 -3.75 0.17 -13.87
CA HIS A 36 -4.53 -0.35 -12.75
C HIS A 36 -3.67 -1.16 -11.76
N LEU A 37 -2.71 -1.94 -12.26
CA LEU A 37 -1.76 -2.66 -11.43
C LEU A 37 -0.81 -1.72 -10.68
N ALA A 38 -0.34 -0.64 -11.32
CA ALA A 38 0.49 0.37 -10.68
C ALA A 38 -0.27 1.10 -9.55
N ASP A 39 -1.54 1.43 -9.75
CA ASP A 39 -2.40 2.07 -8.75
C ASP A 39 -2.64 1.17 -7.53
N ILE A 40 -2.88 -0.14 -7.77
CA ILE A 40 -2.97 -1.14 -6.69
C ILE A 40 -1.63 -1.28 -5.96
N SER A 41 -0.51 -1.25 -6.68
CA SER A 41 0.83 -1.33 -6.11
C SER A 41 1.18 -0.12 -5.24
N MET A 42 0.64 1.07 -5.52
CA MET A 42 0.86 2.25 -4.69
C MET A 42 0.20 2.14 -3.31
N ASN A 43 -0.94 1.44 -3.21
CA ASN A 43 -1.64 1.25 -1.94
C ASN A 43 -0.75 0.53 -0.90
N GLU A 44 0.05 -0.47 -1.31
CA GLU A 44 0.94 -1.21 -0.39
C GLU A 44 2.13 -0.35 0.09
N GLN A 45 2.62 0.54 -0.77
CA GLN A 45 3.68 1.48 -0.43
C GLN A 45 3.18 2.58 0.53
N ASP A 46 1.94 3.05 0.36
CA ASP A 46 1.32 4.01 1.27
C ASP A 46 1.09 3.42 2.68
N TYR A 47 0.74 2.13 2.76
CA TYR A 47 0.67 1.43 4.05
C TYR A 47 2.03 1.32 4.75
N SER A 48 3.12 1.13 3.99
CA SER A 48 4.47 1.10 4.55
C SER A 48 4.88 2.43 5.18
N ILE A 49 4.47 3.54 4.55
CA ILE A 49 4.70 4.91 5.07
C ILE A 49 3.89 5.12 6.35
N LEU A 50 2.61 4.72 6.36
CA LEU A 50 1.76 4.83 7.55
C LEU A 50 2.31 4.02 8.74
N LEU A 51 2.75 2.78 8.49
CA LEU A 51 3.36 1.90 9.49
C LEU A 51 4.64 2.52 10.09
N ARG A 52 5.46 3.16 9.26
CA ARG A 52 6.67 3.85 9.71
C ARG A 52 6.36 5.02 10.64
N TYR A 53 5.37 5.86 10.30
CA TYR A 53 4.94 6.96 11.18
C TYR A 53 4.33 6.45 12.49
N PHE A 54 3.53 5.38 12.42
CA PHE A 54 2.95 4.75 13.60
C PHE A 54 4.03 4.19 14.54
N SER A 55 5.03 3.48 13.98
CA SER A 55 6.18 2.96 14.73
C SER A 55 6.98 4.08 15.41
N PHE A 56 7.20 5.19 14.70
CA PHE A 56 7.88 6.36 15.27
C PHE A 56 7.11 6.97 16.46
N GLY A 57 5.79 7.13 16.33
CA GLY A 57 4.93 7.61 17.42
C GLY A 57 4.97 6.69 18.65
N LEU A 58 4.93 5.37 18.43
CA LEU A 58 5.05 4.38 19.51
C LEU A 58 6.42 4.44 20.21
N ASN A 59 7.51 4.61 19.47
CA ASN A 59 8.84 4.74 20.05
C ASN A 59 8.97 6.02 20.90
N ARG A 60 8.39 7.14 20.45
CA ARG A 60 8.30 8.37 21.26
C ARG A 60 7.55 8.13 22.57
N LEU A 61 6.41 7.45 22.52
CA LEU A 61 5.63 7.13 23.73
C LEU A 61 6.39 6.21 24.68
N LYS A 62 7.08 5.18 24.16
CA LYS A 62 7.97 4.32 24.98
C LYS A 62 9.09 5.14 25.62
N SER A 63 9.70 6.06 24.88
CA SER A 63 10.73 6.95 25.42
C SER A 63 10.20 7.84 26.53
N TYR A 64 8.99 8.37 26.40
CA TYR A 64 8.37 9.16 27.47
C TYR A 64 8.09 8.30 28.71
N ARG A 65 7.64 7.05 28.54
CA ARG A 65 7.47 6.12 29.66
C ARG A 65 8.79 5.88 30.40
N VAL A 66 9.87 5.62 29.66
CA VAL A 66 11.21 5.42 30.24
C VAL A 66 11.71 6.68 30.95
N GLN A 67 11.47 7.87 30.39
CA GLN A 67 11.82 9.13 31.02
C GLN A 67 11.00 9.41 32.30
N PHE A 68 9.72 9.02 32.33
CA PHE A 68 8.90 9.07 33.54
C PHE A 68 9.40 8.07 34.60
N GLU A 69 9.65 6.83 34.21
CA GLU A 69 10.19 5.79 35.10
C GLU A 69 11.59 6.15 35.65
N GLN A 70 12.45 6.79 34.84
CA GLN A 70 13.77 7.29 35.30
C GLN A 70 13.66 8.57 36.13
N GLY A 71 12.70 9.45 35.81
CA GLY A 71 12.44 10.69 36.55
C GLY A 71 11.98 10.43 37.98
N GLU A 72 11.12 9.42 38.20
CA GLU A 72 10.73 9.00 39.55
C GLU A 72 11.91 8.38 40.34
N ASN A 73 12.79 7.64 39.66
CA ASN A 73 14.01 7.09 40.29
C ASN A 73 15.05 8.17 40.66
N CYS A 74 14.93 9.41 40.15
CA CYS A 74 15.81 10.53 40.47
C CYS A 74 15.33 11.36 41.68
N THR A 75 14.19 11.03 42.31
CA THR A 75 13.61 11.82 43.42
C THR A 75 13.89 11.31 44.83
N ILE A 76 14.92 10.48 45.06
CA ILE A 76 15.31 10.06 46.43
C ILE A 76 16.79 10.37 46.69
N THR A 77 17.14 11.64 46.79
CA THR A 77 18.28 12.11 47.61
C THR A 77 18.01 13.53 48.05
N THR A 78 17.09 13.70 49.00
CA THR A 78 17.00 14.93 49.81
C THR A 78 17.82 14.71 51.08
N TYR A 79 18.87 15.53 51.24
CA TYR A 79 19.70 15.66 52.44
C TYR A 79 18.89 16.09 53.66
#